data_AF-A0A6B3HQP1-F1
#
_entry.id   AF-A0A6B3HQP1-F1
#
_cell.length_a   1.000
_cell.length_b   1.000
_cell.length_c   1.000
_cell.angle_alpha   90.00
_cell.angle_beta   90.00
_cell.angle_gamma   90.00
#
_symmetry.space_group_name_H-M   'P 1'
#
loop_
_entity.id
_entity.type
_entity.pdbx_description
1 polymer ?
#
loop_
_entity_poly.entity_id
_entity_poly.type
_entity_poly.pdbx_seq_one_letter_code
_entity_poly.pdbx_strand_id
1 'polypeptide(L)'
;IVTAVQENLPLKLLILQNHGYASIGGLSEAVGGERFGTAYRHRDADGGFTGPPLPVDLAANAASLGMHVLRATTVDDLRKALAEARSADGPTCVYVETETPDTVSGPPPAQAWWDVPV
;
A
#
# COMPACT_ATOMS: atom_id res chain seq x y z
N ILE A 1 15.91 0.90 -4.52
CA ILE A 1 15.52 1.59 -5.78
C ILE A 1 16.74 2.19 -6.47
N VAL A 2 17.44 3.16 -5.87
CA VAL A 2 18.58 3.85 -6.51
C VAL A 2 19.63 2.90 -7.09
N THR A 3 20.00 1.83 -6.37
CA THR A 3 20.92 0.81 -6.91
C THR A 3 20.40 0.14 -8.18
N ALA A 4 19.11 -0.20 -8.24
CA ALA A 4 18.51 -0.80 -9.43
C ALA A 4 18.46 0.17 -10.61
N VAL A 5 18.32 1.47 -10.34
CA VAL A 5 18.38 2.52 -11.36
C VAL A 5 19.81 2.72 -11.86
N GLN A 6 20.78 2.81 -10.96
CA GLN A 6 22.20 2.95 -11.30
C GLN A 6 22.70 1.79 -12.18
N GLU A 7 22.35 0.56 -11.82
CA GLU A 7 22.80 -0.65 -12.51
C GLU A 7 21.85 -1.08 -13.64
N ASN A 8 20.83 -0.27 -13.95
CA ASN A 8 19.77 -0.56 -14.93
C ASN A 8 19.19 -1.99 -14.80
N LEU A 9 18.91 -2.42 -13.58
CA LEU A 9 18.38 -3.75 -13.31
C LEU A 9 16.88 -3.81 -13.63
N PRO A 10 16.39 -4.91 -14.22
CA PRO A 10 14.96 -5.12 -14.48
C PRO A 10 14.18 -5.47 -13.19
N LEU A 11 14.36 -4.69 -12.13
CA LEU A 11 13.66 -4.85 -10.86
C LEU A 11 12.20 -4.40 -10.99
N LYS A 12 11.27 -5.26 -10.59
CA LYS A 12 9.82 -5.00 -10.65
C LYS A 12 9.31 -4.75 -9.24
N LEU A 13 8.99 -3.50 -8.95
CA LEU A 13 8.40 -3.10 -7.67
C LEU A 13 6.88 -3.05 -7.81
N LEU A 14 6.15 -3.70 -6.91
CA LEU A 14 4.70 -3.52 -6.79
C LEU A 14 4.43 -2.83 -5.46
N ILE A 15 3.85 -1.64 -5.52
CA ILE A 15 3.39 -0.89 -4.35
C ILE A 15 1.88 -1.09 -4.22
N LEU A 16 1.48 -1.70 -3.11
CA LEU A 16 0.09 -1.76 -2.66
C LEU A 16 -0.09 -0.68 -1.59
N GLN A 17 -0.57 0.49 -1.98
CA GLN A 17 -0.81 1.59 -1.05
C GLN A 17 -2.14 1.36 -0.32
N ASN A 18 -2.05 1.00 0.95
CA ASN A 18 -3.19 0.70 1.83
C ASN A 18 -3.45 1.79 2.88
N HIS A 19 -2.75 2.92 2.75
CA HIS A 19 -2.91 4.11 3.59
C HIS A 19 -2.69 3.87 5.09
N GLY A 20 -1.79 2.95 5.47
CA GLY A 20 -1.37 2.80 6.85
C GLY A 20 -0.81 1.43 7.22
N TYR A 21 -0.77 1.15 8.52
CA TYR A 21 -0.40 -0.14 9.08
C TYR A 21 -1.60 -1.10 9.08
N ALA A 22 -2.13 -1.44 7.90
CA ALA A 22 -3.40 -2.16 7.77
C ALA A 22 -3.46 -3.50 8.54
N SER A 23 -2.36 -4.25 8.61
CA SER A 23 -2.26 -5.51 9.37
C SER A 23 -2.43 -5.27 10.89
N ILE A 24 -1.69 -4.31 11.44
CA ILE A 24 -1.78 -3.93 12.86
C ILE A 24 -3.14 -3.27 13.15
N GLY A 25 -3.66 -2.47 12.23
CA GLY A 25 -4.99 -1.90 12.35
C GLY A 25 -6.07 -2.98 12.44
N GLY A 26 -6.01 -4.00 11.58
CA GLY A 26 -6.94 -5.12 11.62
C GLY A 26 -6.82 -5.94 12.90
N LEU A 27 -5.60 -6.20 13.37
CA LEU A 27 -5.39 -6.87 14.67
C LEU A 27 -5.94 -6.03 15.82
N SER A 28 -5.68 -4.73 15.82
CA SER A 28 -6.18 -3.81 16.84
C SER A 28 -7.70 -3.88 16.95
N GLU A 29 -8.42 -3.85 15.83
CA GLU A 29 -9.88 -3.98 15.83
C GLU A 29 -10.34 -5.34 16.32
N ALA A 30 -9.67 -6.41 15.90
CA ALA A 30 -10.01 -7.78 16.29
C ALA A 30 -9.94 -8.01 17.80
N VAL A 31 -9.12 -7.23 18.51
CA VAL A 31 -8.98 -7.28 19.98
C VAL A 31 -9.71 -6.14 20.71
N GLY A 32 -10.58 -5.39 20.02
CA GLY A 32 -11.39 -4.33 20.59
C GLY A 32 -10.70 -2.96 20.71
N GLY A 33 -9.52 -2.79 20.12
CA GLY A 33 -8.84 -1.50 20.01
C GLY A 33 -9.31 -0.67 18.80
N GLU A 34 -9.08 0.64 18.88
CA GLU A 34 -9.65 1.63 17.93
C GLU A 34 -8.61 2.13 16.90
N ARG A 35 -7.71 1.25 16.42
CA ARG A 35 -6.76 1.58 15.35
C ARG A 35 -5.85 2.79 15.60
N PHE A 36 -5.60 3.17 16.85
CA PHE A 36 -4.85 4.39 17.17
C PHE A 36 -3.48 4.47 16.45
N GLY A 37 -3.33 5.43 15.54
CA GLY A 37 -2.10 5.65 14.77
C GLY A 37 -1.83 4.62 13.66
N THR A 38 -2.78 3.72 13.37
CA THR A 38 -2.59 2.67 12.35
C THR A 38 -3.07 3.08 10.96
N ALA A 39 -3.86 4.15 10.83
CA ALA A 39 -4.23 4.75 9.55
C ALA A 39 -3.44 6.05 9.33
N TYR A 40 -3.01 6.31 8.10
CA TYR A 40 -2.35 7.54 7.71
C TYR A 40 -3.38 8.66 7.59
N ARG A 41 -3.74 9.24 8.73
CA ARG A 41 -4.72 10.32 8.85
C ARG A 41 -4.19 11.46 9.69
N HIS A 42 -4.70 12.65 9.42
CA HIS A 42 -4.49 13.81 10.28
C HIS A 42 -5.14 13.60 11.65
N ARG A 43 -4.60 14.30 12.65
CA ARG A 43 -5.20 14.36 13.99
C ARG A 43 -6.56 15.09 13.92
N ASP A 44 -7.56 14.58 14.62
CA ASP A 44 -8.86 15.24 14.81
C ASP A 44 -8.86 16.17 16.04
N ALA A 45 -9.99 16.82 16.30
CA ALA A 45 -10.12 17.77 17.41
C ALA A 45 -10.02 17.11 18.79
N ASP A 46 -10.39 15.83 18.90
CA ASP A 46 -10.38 15.06 20.15
C ASP A 46 -9.01 14.39 20.41
N GLY A 47 -8.05 14.61 19.49
CA GLY A 47 -6.70 14.07 19.60
C GLY A 47 -6.55 12.66 19.04
N GLY A 48 -7.58 12.09 18.44
CA GLY A 48 -7.49 10.85 17.67
C GLY A 48 -6.83 11.07 16.32
N PHE A 49 -6.55 9.98 15.60
CA PHE A 49 -6.06 10.01 14.22
C PHE A 49 -7.19 9.61 13.26
N THR A 50 -8.35 10.26 13.39
CA THR A 50 -9.54 9.98 12.54
C THR A 50 -9.86 11.09 11.54
N GLY A 51 -9.06 12.18 11.50
CA GLY A 51 -9.20 13.29 10.57
C GLY A 51 -8.99 12.90 9.09
N PRO A 52 -8.89 13.84 8.15
CA PRO A 52 -8.72 13.51 6.73
C PRO A 52 -7.47 12.64 6.44
N PRO A 53 -7.49 11.81 5.37
CA PRO A 53 -6.30 11.04 4.95
C PRO A 53 -5.09 11.92 4.70
N LEU A 54 -3.89 11.41 5.01
CA LEU A 54 -2.63 12.06 4.64
C LEU A 54 -2.42 11.95 3.12
N PRO A 55 -1.86 12.98 2.46
CA PRO A 55 -1.64 13.00 1.01
C PRO A 55 -0.36 12.23 0.61
N VAL A 56 -0.21 10.98 1.08
CA VAL A 56 0.99 10.17 0.84
C VAL A 56 0.96 9.56 -0.57
N ASP A 57 1.85 10.02 -1.44
CA ASP A 57 2.05 9.46 -2.78
C ASP A 57 3.37 8.66 -2.88
N LEU A 58 3.31 7.36 -2.59
CA LEU A 58 4.47 6.48 -2.68
C LEU A 58 4.95 6.28 -4.13
N ALA A 59 4.07 6.42 -5.12
CA ALA A 59 4.46 6.36 -6.52
C ALA A 59 5.30 7.57 -6.92
N ALA A 60 5.01 8.76 -6.39
CA ALA A 60 5.86 9.93 -6.57
C ALA A 60 7.26 9.72 -5.99
N ASN A 61 7.39 9.05 -4.83
CA ASN A 61 8.70 8.69 -4.29
C ASN A 61 9.46 7.74 -5.23
N ALA A 62 8.80 6.68 -5.74
CA ALA A 62 9.43 5.75 -6.69
C ALA A 62 9.89 6.46 -7.98
N ALA A 63 9.06 7.35 -8.51
CA ALA A 63 9.39 8.17 -9.69
C ALA A 63 10.58 9.11 -9.41
N SER A 64 10.59 9.80 -8.26
CA SER A 64 11.69 10.69 -7.88
C SER A 64 13.05 9.99 -7.76
N LEU A 65 13.02 8.68 -7.49
CA LEU A 65 14.21 7.83 -7.39
C LEU A 65 14.61 7.19 -8.73
N GLY A 66 13.91 7.50 -9.82
CA GLY A 66 14.26 7.12 -11.19
C GLY A 66 13.56 5.88 -11.75
N MET A 67 12.52 5.35 -11.10
CA MET A 67 11.74 4.23 -11.67
C MET A 67 10.75 4.71 -12.72
N HIS A 68 10.51 3.89 -13.76
CA HIS A 68 9.32 4.01 -14.60
C HIS A 68 8.10 3.58 -13.77
N VAL A 69 7.09 4.45 -13.62
CA VAL A 69 5.95 4.18 -12.74
C VAL A 69 4.66 4.01 -13.55
N LEU A 70 4.02 2.86 -13.37
CA LEU A 70 2.72 2.50 -13.91
C LEU A 70 1.69 2.59 -12.80
N ARG A 71 0.71 3.49 -12.94
CA ARG A 71 -0.38 3.65 -11.96
C ARG A 71 -1.61 2.89 -12.46
N ALA A 72 -2.14 2.01 -11.62
CA ALA A 72 -3.36 1.26 -11.85
C ALA A 72 -4.45 1.74 -10.89
N THR A 73 -5.66 1.95 -11.42
CA THR A 73 -6.83 2.36 -10.63
C THR A 73 -7.92 1.30 -10.60
N THR A 74 -7.87 0.35 -11.53
CA THR A 74 -8.78 -0.77 -11.62
C THR A 74 -8.02 -2.09 -11.68
N VAL A 75 -8.73 -3.20 -11.46
CA VAL A 75 -8.15 -4.55 -11.62
C VAL A 75 -7.63 -4.77 -13.05
N ASP A 76 -8.32 -4.22 -14.06
CA ASP A 76 -7.88 -4.34 -15.45
C ASP A 76 -6.65 -3.49 -15.75
N ASP A 77 -6.54 -2.29 -15.18
CA ASP A 77 -5.31 -1.50 -15.24
C ASP A 77 -4.16 -2.25 -14.56
N LEU A 78 -4.43 -2.88 -13.42
CA LEU A 78 -3.41 -3.64 -12.68
C LEU A 78 -2.90 -4.81 -13.51
N ARG A 79 -3.79 -5.56 -14.18
CA ARG A 79 -3.39 -6.63 -15.10
C ARG A 79 -2.50 -6.12 -16.24
N LYS A 80 -2.87 -4.99 -16.85
CA LYS A 80 -2.09 -4.36 -17.93
C LYS A 80 -0.72 -3.87 -17.43
N ALA A 81 -0.70 -3.17 -16.31
CA ALA A 81 0.52 -2.64 -15.71
C ALA A 81 1.49 -3.75 -15.29
N LEU A 82 0.98 -4.86 -14.74
CA LEU A 82 1.80 -6.03 -14.42
C LEU A 82 2.36 -6.71 -15.67
N ALA A 83 1.60 -6.79 -16.76
CA ALA A 83 2.08 -7.32 -18.03
C ALA A 83 3.19 -6.43 -18.63
N GLU A 84 2.98 -5.11 -18.65
CA GLU A 84 3.97 -4.13 -19.12
C GLU A 84 5.25 -4.17 -18.26
N ALA A 85 5.12 -4.11 -16.94
CA ALA A 85 6.26 -4.17 -16.04
C ALA A 85 7.08 -5.46 -16.23
N ARG A 86 6.41 -6.61 -16.45
CA ARG A 86 7.08 -7.89 -16.73
C ARG A 86 7.90 -7.85 -18.02
N SER A 87 7.47 -7.12 -19.04
CA SER A 87 8.19 -6.96 -20.31
C SER A 87 9.26 -5.87 -20.31
N ALA A 88 9.27 -4.97 -19.32
CA ALA A 88 10.21 -3.85 -19.31
C ALA A 88 11.65 -4.30 -19.05
N ASP A 89 12.63 -3.70 -19.72
CA ASP A 89 14.05 -4.02 -19.55
C ASP A 89 14.69 -3.27 -18.36
N GLY A 90 14.07 -2.19 -17.88
CA GLY A 90 14.56 -1.37 -16.78
C GLY A 90 13.78 -1.54 -15.46
N PRO A 91 14.15 -0.76 -14.42
CA PRO A 91 13.43 -0.73 -13.16
C PRO A 91 12.04 -0.13 -13.34
N THR A 92 11.02 -0.90 -12.99
CA THR A 92 9.61 -0.52 -13.19
C THR A 92 8.82 -0.72 -11.91
N CYS A 93 8.04 0.29 -11.55
CA CYS A 93 7.14 0.26 -10.42
C CYS A 93 5.69 0.19 -10.92
N VAL A 94 4.92 -0.78 -10.45
CA VAL A 94 3.47 -0.77 -10.55
C VAL A 94 2.93 -0.26 -9.21
N TYR A 95 2.07 0.75 -9.26
CA TYR A 95 1.41 1.32 -8.10
C TYR A 95 -0.09 1.10 -8.22
N VAL A 96 -0.70 0.65 -7.13
CA VAL A 96 -2.15 0.53 -7.01
C VAL A 96 -2.55 0.84 -5.57
N GLU A 97 -3.70 1.46 -5.43
CA GLU A 97 -4.33 1.67 -4.12
C GLU A 97 -5.25 0.51 -3.80
N THR A 98 -5.21 0.05 -2.56
CA THR A 98 -6.18 -0.90 -2.06
C THR A 98 -7.30 -0.15 -1.35
N GLU A 99 -8.49 -0.73 -1.40
CA GLU A 99 -9.60 -0.27 -0.58
C GLU A 99 -9.20 -0.27 0.91
N THR A 100 -9.70 0.71 1.65
CA THR A 100 -9.48 0.87 3.09
C THR A 100 -10.73 0.41 3.86
N PRO A 101 -10.67 0.25 5.19
CA PRO A 101 -11.86 -0.06 5.99
C PRO A 101 -13.01 0.95 5.83
N ASP A 102 -12.70 2.18 5.42
CA ASP A 102 -13.71 3.20 5.12
C ASP A 102 -14.52 2.89 3.85
N THR A 103 -13.95 2.11 2.94
CA THR A 103 -14.54 1.81 1.62
C THR A 103 -15.10 0.40 1.53
N VAL A 104 -14.53 -0.57 2.25
CA VAL A 104 -15.00 -1.97 2.28
C VAL A 104 -14.76 -2.63 3.64
N SER A 105 -15.53 -3.68 3.92
CA SER A 105 -15.23 -4.56 5.05
C SER A 105 -13.83 -5.14 4.91
N GLY A 106 -13.08 -5.16 6.01
CA GLY A 106 -11.70 -5.67 6.04
C GLY A 106 -11.54 -7.08 5.46
N PRO A 107 -10.29 -7.49 5.17
CA PRO A 107 -10.03 -8.81 4.61
C PRO A 107 -10.60 -9.91 5.53
N PRO A 108 -10.93 -11.09 4.97
CA PRO A 108 -11.38 -12.22 5.77
C PRO A 108 -10.34 -12.55 6.87
N PRO A 109 -10.78 -13.15 7.99
CA PRO A 109 -9.89 -13.53 9.09
C PRO A 109 -8.71 -14.36 8.58
N ALA A 110 -7.54 -14.15 9.17
CA ALA A 110 -6.33 -14.91 8.84
C ALA A 110 -6.63 -16.41 8.90
N GLN A 111 -6.39 -17.12 7.79
CA GLN A 111 -6.57 -18.56 7.67
C GLN A 111 -5.25 -19.30 7.97
N ALA A 112 -4.44 -18.76 8.89
CA ALA A 112 -3.15 -19.37 9.25
C ALA A 112 -3.39 -20.65 10.06
N TRP A 113 -2.46 -21.61 9.96
CA TRP A 113 -2.54 -22.86 10.74
C TRP A 113 -2.25 -22.66 12.24
N TRP A 114 -1.79 -21.48 12.63
CA TRP A 114 -1.45 -21.09 13.99
C TRP A 114 -2.15 -19.79 14.37
N ASP A 115 -2.55 -19.68 15.63
CA ASP A 115 -3.18 -18.49 16.19
C ASP A 115 -2.14 -17.49 16.69
N VAL A 116 -2.44 -16.21 16.55
CA VAL A 116 -1.72 -15.14 17.28
C VAL A 116 -2.40 -15.01 18.65
N PRO A 117 -1.79 -15.46 19.76
CA PRO A 117 -2.37 -15.25 21.08
C PRO A 117 -2.40 -13.74 21.38
N VAL A 118 -3.56 -13.25 21.79
CA VAL A 118 -3.85 -11.85 22.14
C VAL A 118 -4.49 -11.79 23.52
#